data_AF-A0A7T1HKT8-F1
#
_entry.id   AF-A0A7T1HKT8-F1
#
_cell.length_a   1.000
_cell.length_b   1.000
_cell.length_c   1.000
_cell.angle_alpha   90.00
_cell.angle_beta   90.00
_cell.angle_gamma   90.00
#
_symmetry.space_group_name_H-M   'P 1'
#
loop_
_entity.id
_entity.type
_entity.pdbx_description
1 polymer ?
#
loop_
_entity_poly.entity_id
_entity_poly.type
_entity_poly.pdbx_seq_one_letter_code
_entity_poly.pdbx_strand_id
1 'polypeptide(L)'
;MPSLQIRDLPEPLHLLLQRRARLHKRSLSQQALADLEVLAGGDPRQRRQQALERIEQRWQQRPALHWPEAPEDLIRADRVR
;
A
#
# COMPACT_ATOMS: atom_id res chain seq x y z
N MET A 1 -7.48 14.66 4.19
CA MET A 1 -6.25 13.92 4.50
C MET A 1 -6.38 13.40 5.92
N PRO A 2 -6.23 12.08 6.16
CA PRO A 2 -6.28 11.58 7.53
C PRO A 2 -5.11 12.17 8.31
N SER A 3 -5.40 12.85 9.41
CA SER A 3 -4.39 13.36 10.34
C SER A 3 -4.42 12.52 11.60
N LEU A 4 -3.24 12.11 12.06
CA LEU A 4 -3.06 11.45 13.34
C LEU A 4 -2.48 12.47 14.32
N GLN A 5 -3.22 12.75 15.39
CA GLN A 5 -2.75 13.60 16.48
C GLN A 5 -2.47 12.71 17.68
N ILE A 6 -1.25 12.80 18.19
CA ILE A 6 -0.88 12.17 19.46
C ILE A 6 -0.99 13.25 20.52
N ARG A 7 -1.99 13.13 21.40
CA ARG A 7 -2.18 14.02 22.55
C ARG A 7 -1.38 13.52 23.74
N ASP A 8 -1.06 14.44 24.64
CA ASP A 8 -0.35 14.15 25.90
C ASP A 8 0.97 13.42 25.70
N LEU A 9 1.71 13.80 24.65
CA LEU A 9 3.02 13.26 24.37
C LEU A 9 3.99 13.66 25.48
N PRO A 10 4.62 12.72 26.19
CA PRO A 10 5.57 13.07 27.24
C PRO A 10 6.70 13.93 26.66
N GLU A 11 7.01 15.04 27.34
CA GLU A 11 8.03 16.00 26.87
C GLU A 11 9.38 15.33 26.53
N PRO A 12 9.90 14.37 27.32
CA PRO A 12 11.14 13.68 26.95
C PRO A 12 11.05 12.99 25.58
N LEU A 13 9.90 12.40 25.25
CA LEU A 13 9.70 11.70 23.99
C LEU A 13 9.53 12.68 22.83
N HIS A 14 8.83 13.81 23.06
CA HIS A 14 8.73 14.88 22.09
C HIS A 14 10.10 15.43 21.69
N LEU A 15 10.98 15.70 22.66
CA LEU A 15 12.34 16.18 22.41
C LEU A 15 13.20 15.18 21.62
N LEU A 16 13.06 13.88 21.92
CA LEU A 16 13.75 12.83 21.17
C LEU A 16 13.31 12.79 19.69
N LEU A 17 12.00 12.84 19.44
CA LEU A 17 11.46 12.88 18.08
C LEU A 17 11.90 14.15 17.34
N GLN A 18 11.91 15.31 18.01
CA GLN A 18 12.37 16.57 17.43
C GLN A 18 13.86 16.50 17.07
N ARG A 19 14.70 15.94 17.95
CA ARG A 19 16.13 15.76 17.66
C ARG A 19 16.34 14.86 16.45
N ARG A 20 15.62 13.73 16.36
CA ARG A 20 15.69 12.81 15.21
C ARG A 20 15.29 13.50 13.91
N ALA A 21 14.21 14.28 13.90
CA ALA A 21 13.79 15.03 12.73
C ALA A 21 14.84 16.04 12.26
N ARG A 22 15.46 16.78 13.19
CA ARG A 22 16.56 17.71 12.90
C ARG A 22 17.78 17.00 12.29
N LEU A 23 18.17 15.85 12.85
CA LEU A 23 19.29 15.06 12.32
C LEU A 23 19.07 14.66 10.86
N HIS A 24 17.83 14.30 10.50
CA HIS A 24 17.46 13.98 9.12
C HIS A 24 17.07 15.20 8.27
N LYS A 25 17.22 16.43 8.80
CA LYS A 25 16.84 17.69 8.14
C LYS A 25 15.39 17.70 7.64
N ARG A 26 14.49 17.08 8.42
CA ARG A 26 13.07 16.93 8.12
C ARG A 26 12.24 17.63 9.19
N SER A 27 11.01 17.99 8.83
CA SER A 27 10.03 18.38 9.86
C SER A 27 9.66 17.18 10.73
N LEU A 28 9.12 17.45 11.92
CA LEU A 28 8.71 16.40 12.87
C LEU A 28 7.70 15.43 12.23
N SER A 29 6.70 15.98 11.53
CA SER A 29 5.68 15.20 10.84
C SER A 29 6.24 14.37 9.69
N GLN A 30 7.20 14.91 8.92
CA GLN A 30 7.86 14.16 7.84
C GLN A 30 8.70 13.01 8.37
N GLN A 31 9.42 13.24 9.47
CA GLN A 31 10.20 12.19 10.11
C GLN A 31 9.30 11.10 10.71
N ALA A 32 8.19 11.48 11.34
CA ALA A 32 7.21 10.54 11.88
C ALA A 32 6.60 9.67 10.78
N LEU A 33 6.23 10.25 9.64
CA LEU A 33 5.71 9.48 8.49
C LEU A 33 6.75 8.48 7.97
N ALA A 34 7.99 8.92 7.77
CA ALA A 34 9.07 8.02 7.32
C ALA A 34 9.32 6.88 8.31
N ASP A 35 9.31 7.17 9.62
CA ASP A 35 9.49 6.15 10.65
C ASP A 35 8.31 5.16 10.68
N LEU A 36 7.07 5.64 10.51
CA LEU A 36 5.89 4.79 10.43
C LEU A 36 5.88 3.92 9.16
N GLU A 37 6.30 4.44 8.01
CA GLU A 37 6.43 3.66 6.77
C GLU A 37 7.45 2.52 6.90
N VAL A 38 8.56 2.78 7.62
CA VAL A 38 9.56 1.76 7.94
C VAL A 38 8.99 0.71 8.89
N LEU A 39 8.31 1.13 9.97
CA LEU A 39 7.71 0.22 10.95
C LEU A 39 6.56 -0.61 10.38
N ALA A 40 5.81 -0.06 9.43
CA ALA A 40 4.72 -0.74 8.74
C ALA A 40 5.17 -1.73 7.66
N GLY A 41 6.48 -1.99 7.52
CA GLY A 41 7.00 -3.09 6.71
C GLY A 41 7.38 -2.75 5.26
N GLY A 42 7.70 -1.49 4.94
CA GLY A 42 8.69 -1.19 3.90
C GLY A 42 8.24 -0.50 2.61
N ASP A 43 9.18 -0.49 1.66
CA ASP A 43 9.18 0.28 0.40
C ASP A 43 7.93 -0.02 -0.45
N PRO A 44 7.17 1.01 -0.87
CA PRO A 44 6.01 0.87 -1.76
C PRO A 44 6.26 0.01 -3.01
N ARG A 45 7.47 0.07 -3.58
CA ARG A 45 7.83 -0.72 -4.76
C ARG A 45 7.89 -2.20 -4.43
N GLN A 46 8.48 -2.53 -3.29
CA GLN A 46 8.63 -3.89 -2.82
C GLN A 46 7.28 -4.50 -2.42
N ARG A 47 6.38 -3.71 -1.80
CA ARG A 47 5.00 -4.15 -1.52
C ARG A 47 4.21 -4.46 -2.78
N ARG A 48 4.33 -3.60 -3.82
CA ARG A 48 3.67 -3.81 -5.10
C ARG A 48 4.17 -5.10 -5.77
N GLN A 49 5.49 -5.29 -5.77
CA GLN A 49 6.11 -6.48 -6.35
C GLN A 49 5.59 -7.75 -5.68
N GLN A 50 5.60 -7.80 -4.35
CA GLN A 50 5.09 -8.93 -3.57
C GLN A 50 3.59 -9.19 -3.79
N ALA A 51 2.79 -8.17 -4.11
CA ALA A 51 1.37 -8.33 -4.39
C ALA A 51 1.13 -8.94 -5.77
N LEU A 52 1.90 -8.52 -6.78
CA LEU A 52 1.83 -9.07 -8.14
C LEU A 52 2.23 -10.54 -8.15
N GLU A 53 3.33 -10.89 -7.47
CA GLU A 53 3.79 -12.27 -7.32
C GLU A 53 2.73 -13.16 -6.67
N ARG A 54 2.04 -12.67 -5.64
CA ARG A 54 0.94 -13.40 -4.99
C ARG A 54 -0.25 -13.63 -5.91
N ILE A 55 -0.58 -12.67 -6.76
CA ILE A 55 -1.67 -12.80 -7.74
C ILE A 55 -1.27 -13.84 -8.78
N GLU A 56 -0.07 -13.74 -9.33
CA GLU A 56 0.43 -14.65 -10.36
C GLU A 56 0.47 -16.10 -9.87
N GLN A 57 1.05 -16.36 -8.69
CA GLN A 57 1.08 -17.69 -8.08
C GLN A 57 -0.33 -18.26 -7.89
N ARG A 58 -1.28 -17.44 -7.46
CA ARG A 58 -2.69 -17.85 -7.29
C ARG A 58 -3.35 -18.25 -8.61
N TRP A 59 -2.95 -17.63 -9.72
CA TRP A 59 -3.48 -17.95 -11.05
C TRP A 59 -2.84 -19.18 -11.66
N GLN A 60 -1.53 -19.39 -11.47
CA GLN A 60 -0.82 -20.58 -11.96
C GLN A 60 -1.32 -21.88 -11.32
N GLN A 61 -1.82 -21.82 -10.08
CA GLN A 61 -2.39 -22.97 -9.37
C GLN A 61 -3.85 -23.28 -9.74
N ARG A 62 -4.48 -22.46 -10.58
CA ARG A 62 -5.87 -22.65 -10.99
C ARG A 62 -5.92 -23.31 -12.38
N PRO A 63 -6.89 -24.21 -12.62
CA PRO A 63 -7.14 -24.68 -13.97
C PRO A 63 -7.48 -23.49 -14.86
N ALA A 64 -7.09 -23.57 -16.14
CA ALA A 64 -7.41 -22.54 -17.12
C ALA A 64 -8.93 -22.25 -17.09
N LEU A 65 -9.29 -20.98 -17.04
CA LEU A 65 -10.70 -20.59 -17.08
C LEU A 65 -11.27 -21.01 -18.43
N HIS A 66 -12.20 -21.94 -18.40
CA HIS A 66 -13.00 -22.29 -19.57
C HIS A 66 -14.21 -21.36 -19.59
N TRP A 67 -14.24 -20.48 -20.58
CA TRP A 67 -15.39 -19.64 -20.85
C TRP A 67 -16.26 -20.38 -21.87
N PRO A 68 -17.52 -20.70 -21.54
CA PRO A 68 -18.39 -21.46 -22.44
C PRO A 68 -18.84 -20.65 -23.66
N GLU A 69 -18.81 -19.32 -23.55
CA GLU A 69 -19.23 -18.41 -24.61
C GLU A 69 -18.01 -17.70 -25.19
N ALA A 70 -18.01 -17.55 -26.51
CA ALA A 70 -16.99 -16.76 -27.17
C ALA A 70 -17.20 -15.27 -26.84
N PRO A 71 -16.13 -14.47 -26.69
CA PRO A 71 -16.27 -13.03 -26.43
C PRO A 71 -17.18 -12.31 -27.42
N GLU A 72 -17.23 -12.77 -28.67
CA GLU A 72 -18.08 -12.26 -29.73
C GLU A 72 -19.57 -12.44 -29.44
N ASP A 73 -19.94 -13.54 -28.79
CA ASP A 73 -21.32 -13.85 -28.43
C ASP A 73 -21.82 -12.94 -27.30
N LEU A 74 -20.94 -12.65 -26.33
CA LEU A 74 -21.21 -11.70 -25.25
C LEU A 74 -21.43 -10.27 -25.79
N ILE A 75 -20.59 -9.82 -26.72
CA ILE A 75 -20.72 -8.51 -27.35
C ILE A 75 -22.00 -8.42 -28.18
N ARG A 76 -22.37 -9.50 -28.86
CA ARG A 76 -23.61 -9.55 -29.65
C ARG A 76 -24.85 -9.50 -28.75
N ALA A 77 -24.86 -10.24 -27.65
CA ALA A 77 -25.96 -10.24 -26.69
C ALA A 77 -26.19 -8.85 -26.06
N ASP A 78 -25.12 -8.10 -25.78
CA ASP A 78 -25.21 -6.74 -25.24
C ASP A 78 -25.80 -5.75 -26.25
N ARG A 79 -25.49 -5.89 -27.55
CA ARG A 79 -25.98 -5.01 -28.62
C ARG A 79 -27.44 -5.22 -29.04
N VAL A 80 -28.03 -6.36 -28.69
CA VAL A 80 -29.42 -6.71 -29.06
C VAL A 80 -30.43 -6.29 -27.97
N ARG A 81 -29.94 -5.71 -26.87
CA ARG A 81 -30.74 -5.16 -25.77
C ARG A 81 -31.13 -3.70 -26.00
#